data_AF-A0A540LBZ4-F1
#
_entry.id   AF-A0A540LBZ4-F1
#
_cell.length_a   1.000
_cell.length_b   1.000
_cell.length_c   1.000
_cell.angle_alpha   90.00
_cell.angle_beta   90.00
_cell.angle_gamma   90.00
#
_symmetry.space_group_name_H-M   'P 1'
#
loop_
_entity.id
_entity.type
_entity.pdbx_description
1 polymer ?
#
loop_
_entity_poly.entity_id
_entity_poly.type
_entity_poly.pdbx_seq_one_letter_code
_entity_poly.pdbx_strand_id
1 'polypeptide(L)'
;MILLHNLKNLRVGISSLYCSIASITKSVVVENLKSSHFTLPNQILCRNFTSEISENQHNFTVNYLVNSCGLSLGNAISASKLLNLQTPEKADSVLALLRSHGFSQHQISKFVRSCPKTLLSCPEKTLLPKLEFFASVGVSREDLARTVATNPCLLTVSLEKRIVPTYNFLRSLLSEKNVIGVFKRRSWIFLVDHCKDVVPNIGLLRELGMPQPSISLLLAHYTHVTMNKHKRFGKIVGEVKEMGFSLQTSTFVFALHTLCGKSSKLIWKRSCKIFMSWGWSEDDFLSAFRKNPEFTIVSEKKLVQVMDFLVNKMGWPSGMIARYPRVMRHSLEKRIRPRCLVVKVLRLKGLIDENLSLDYVMQPQERLFLERFVTKFQIEVPQLWNVYQGKVGIEDV
;
A
#
# COMPACT_ATOMS: atom_id res chain seq x y z
N MET A 1 -41.43 37.05 15.34
CA MET A 1 -42.90 37.05 15.40
C MET A 1 -43.39 36.17 14.26
N ILE A 2 -43.93 34.99 14.60
CA ILE A 2 -44.76 34.07 13.76
C ILE A 2 -43.99 33.34 12.62
N LEU A 3 -44.01 32.01 12.45
CA LEU A 3 -44.58 30.89 13.22
C LEU A 3 -43.81 29.59 12.85
N LEU A 4 -43.61 28.72 13.84
CA LEU A 4 -43.27 27.30 13.71
C LEU A 4 -44.52 26.49 13.33
N HIS A 5 -44.43 25.58 12.35
CA HIS A 5 -45.01 24.23 12.51
C HIS A 5 -44.48 23.16 11.53
N ASN A 6 -43.87 22.13 12.14
CA ASN A 6 -43.95 20.70 11.87
C ASN A 6 -44.18 20.16 10.45
N LEU A 7 -43.25 19.33 9.98
CA LEU A 7 -43.55 17.95 9.56
C LEU A 7 -42.42 17.00 10.01
N LYS A 8 -42.78 16.12 10.95
CA LYS A 8 -42.00 14.96 11.39
C LYS A 8 -42.09 13.83 10.36
N ASN A 9 -41.06 12.97 10.40
CA ASN A 9 -41.00 11.59 9.93
C ASN A 9 -40.75 11.33 8.43
N LEU A 10 -39.47 11.12 8.10
CA LEU A 10 -39.09 10.03 7.20
C LEU A 10 -37.85 9.31 7.77
N ARG A 11 -38.08 8.22 8.49
CA ARG A 11 -37.04 7.21 8.79
C ARG A 11 -36.77 6.47 7.47
N VAL A 12 -35.63 6.75 6.83
CA VAL A 12 -35.08 5.88 5.80
C VAL A 12 -33.86 5.19 6.40
N GLY A 13 -34.02 3.89 6.67
CA GLY A 13 -32.94 3.02 7.11
C GLY A 13 -31.88 2.92 6.01
N ILE A 14 -30.70 3.48 6.28
CA ILE A 14 -29.52 3.29 5.43
C ILE A 14 -28.85 2.00 5.89
N SER A 15 -29.05 0.91 5.14
CA SER A 15 -28.24 -0.31 5.30
C SER A 15 -26.86 -0.05 4.69
N SER A 16 -25.91 0.33 5.55
CA SER A 16 -24.49 0.42 5.17
C SER A 16 -23.92 -0.99 5.00
N LEU A 17 -23.77 -1.46 3.76
CA LEU A 17 -22.95 -2.65 3.48
C LEU A 17 -21.47 -2.27 3.62
N TYR A 18 -20.89 -2.59 4.77
CA TYR A 18 -19.45 -2.63 4.96
C TYR A 18 -18.88 -3.89 4.28
N CYS A 19 -18.06 -3.73 3.25
CA CYS A 19 -17.18 -4.80 2.78
C CYS A 19 -16.01 -4.96 3.76
N SER A 20 -16.18 -5.82 4.76
CA SER A 20 -15.10 -6.30 5.62
C SER A 20 -14.41 -7.49 4.94
N ILE A 21 -13.20 -7.30 4.42
CA ILE A 21 -12.31 -8.43 4.08
C ILE A 21 -11.53 -8.77 5.35
N ALA A 22 -11.98 -9.80 6.07
CA ALA A 22 -11.24 -10.43 7.15
C ALA A 22 -10.58 -11.71 6.62
N SER A 23 -9.26 -11.76 6.66
CA SER A 23 -8.46 -12.97 6.41
C SER A 23 -8.53 -13.84 7.66
N ILE A 24 -9.22 -14.99 7.60
CA ILE A 24 -9.22 -15.99 8.66
C ILE A 24 -8.35 -17.16 8.18
N THR A 25 -7.14 -17.27 8.72
CA THR A 25 -6.40 -18.54 8.79
C THR A 25 -6.75 -19.17 10.13
N LYS A 26 -7.49 -20.29 10.12
CA LYS A 26 -7.62 -21.17 11.28
C LYS A 26 -7.00 -22.52 10.94
N SER A 27 -5.97 -22.86 11.70
CA SER A 27 -5.40 -24.19 11.87
C SER A 27 -6.46 -25.15 12.41
N VAL A 28 -6.61 -26.31 11.79
CA VAL A 28 -7.41 -27.42 12.28
C VAL A 28 -6.57 -28.21 13.28
N VAL A 29 -7.02 -28.27 14.53
CA VAL A 29 -6.66 -29.32 15.49
C VAL A 29 -7.82 -30.30 15.49
N VAL A 30 -7.51 -31.57 15.19
CA VAL A 30 -8.44 -32.70 15.23
C VAL A 30 -8.40 -33.27 16.64
N GLU A 31 -9.55 -33.35 17.31
CA GLU A 31 -9.75 -34.34 18.37
C GLU A 31 -11.25 -34.69 18.49
N ASN A 32 -11.52 -35.99 18.51
CA ASN A 32 -12.83 -36.63 18.54
C ASN A 32 -13.49 -36.56 19.92
N LEU A 33 -14.84 -36.62 19.99
CA LEU A 33 -15.59 -37.48 20.93
C LEU A 33 -17.11 -37.49 20.62
N LYS A 34 -17.76 -38.59 21.00
CA LYS A 34 -19.02 -39.18 20.49
C LYS A 34 -20.33 -38.69 21.16
N SER A 35 -21.40 -38.82 20.37
CA SER A 35 -22.85 -39.01 20.60
C SER A 35 -23.52 -38.84 21.98
N SER A 36 -24.73 -38.26 21.98
CA SER A 36 -25.97 -38.99 22.33
C SER A 36 -27.24 -38.21 21.94
N HIS A 37 -28.30 -38.99 21.69
CA HIS A 37 -29.62 -38.65 21.14
C HIS A 37 -30.57 -37.99 22.15
N PHE A 38 -31.49 -37.13 21.69
CA PHE A 38 -32.90 -37.07 22.16
C PHE A 38 -33.77 -36.31 21.13
N THR A 39 -34.96 -36.82 20.83
CA THR A 39 -35.90 -36.34 19.78
C THR A 39 -37.25 -35.86 20.34
N LEU A 40 -37.63 -34.65 19.89
CA LEU A 40 -38.97 -34.11 19.51
C LEU A 40 -40.14 -34.04 20.53
N PRO A 41 -41.25 -33.31 20.24
CA PRO A 41 -41.58 -32.45 19.07
C PRO A 41 -42.11 -31.04 19.43
N ASN A 42 -42.10 -30.10 18.48
CA ASN A 42 -43.21 -29.14 18.35
C ASN A 42 -43.29 -28.62 16.91
N GLN A 43 -44.40 -28.97 16.25
CA GLN A 43 -44.78 -28.52 14.93
C GLN A 43 -45.33 -27.09 15.03
N ILE A 44 -44.66 -26.14 14.39
CA ILE A 44 -45.27 -24.86 14.02
C ILE A 44 -45.33 -24.83 12.49
N LEU A 45 -46.56 -24.80 11.99
CA LEU A 45 -46.93 -24.82 10.59
C LEU A 45 -46.60 -23.46 9.96
N CYS A 46 -45.35 -23.23 9.58
CA CYS A 46 -44.98 -22.11 8.72
C CYS A 46 -45.33 -22.48 7.27
N ARG A 47 -46.39 -21.87 6.74
CA ARG A 47 -46.64 -21.83 5.29
C ARG A 47 -45.44 -21.19 4.60
N ASN A 48 -44.59 -22.03 4.01
CA ASN A 48 -43.56 -21.58 3.10
C ASN A 48 -44.24 -21.10 1.81
N PHE A 49 -44.21 -19.79 1.54
CA PHE A 49 -44.20 -19.33 0.16
C PHE A 49 -42.84 -19.71 -0.43
N THR A 50 -42.67 -20.96 -0.83
CA THR A 50 -41.62 -21.36 -1.77
C THR A 50 -42.06 -20.87 -3.15
N SER A 51 -41.58 -19.69 -3.54
CA SER A 51 -41.44 -19.38 -4.95
C SER A 51 -40.35 -20.30 -5.48
N GLU A 52 -40.70 -21.25 -6.36
CA GLU A 52 -39.78 -22.06 -7.13
C GLU A 52 -38.85 -21.17 -7.97
N ILE A 53 -37.69 -20.81 -7.41
CA ILE A 53 -36.59 -20.23 -8.20
C ILE A 53 -35.74 -21.42 -8.66
N SER A 54 -35.95 -21.78 -9.92
CA SER A 54 -35.41 -22.94 -10.63
C SER A 54 -33.86 -23.02 -10.62
N GLU A 55 -33.32 -24.23 -10.38
CA GLU A 55 -31.90 -24.59 -10.50
C GLU A 55 -31.26 -24.15 -11.83
N ASN A 56 -32.06 -23.97 -12.88
CA ASN A 56 -31.61 -23.56 -14.21
C ASN A 56 -31.11 -22.10 -14.28
N GLN A 57 -31.64 -21.19 -13.45
CA GLN A 57 -31.22 -19.78 -13.46
C GLN A 57 -29.85 -19.57 -12.79
N HIS A 58 -29.58 -20.33 -11.72
CA HIS A 58 -28.26 -20.36 -11.09
C HIS A 58 -27.21 -20.93 -12.05
N ASN A 59 -27.59 -21.91 -12.87
CA ASN A 59 -26.72 -22.48 -13.90
C ASN A 59 -26.36 -21.45 -14.98
N PHE A 60 -27.33 -20.66 -15.47
CA PHE A 60 -27.06 -19.61 -16.46
C PHE A 60 -26.06 -18.55 -15.95
N THR A 61 -26.31 -17.99 -14.76
CA THR A 61 -25.43 -16.94 -14.20
C THR A 61 -24.01 -17.46 -14.00
N VAL A 62 -23.85 -18.70 -13.50
CA VAL A 62 -22.52 -19.31 -13.32
C VAL A 62 -21.83 -19.51 -14.66
N ASN A 63 -22.51 -20.07 -15.66
CA ASN A 63 -21.94 -20.30 -16.98
C ASN A 63 -21.53 -18.99 -17.67
N TYR A 64 -22.36 -17.96 -17.58
CA TYR A 64 -22.02 -16.63 -18.10
C TYR A 64 -20.78 -16.04 -17.44
N LEU A 65 -20.68 -16.14 -16.12
CA LEU A 65 -19.52 -15.66 -15.35
C LEU A 65 -18.22 -16.40 -15.70
N VAL A 66 -18.30 -17.70 -16.00
CA VAL A 66 -17.14 -18.48 -16.45
C VAL A 66 -16.75 -18.07 -17.88
N ASN A 67 -17.69 -18.17 -18.81
CA ASN A 67 -17.39 -18.07 -20.25
C ASN A 67 -17.13 -16.62 -20.69
N SER A 68 -17.97 -15.68 -20.25
CA SER A 68 -17.92 -14.27 -20.70
C SER A 68 -17.03 -13.39 -19.82
N CYS A 69 -17.07 -13.62 -18.50
CA CYS A 69 -16.29 -12.83 -17.53
C CYS A 69 -14.91 -13.44 -17.21
N GLY A 70 -14.64 -14.69 -17.61
CA GLY A 70 -13.37 -15.37 -17.37
C GLY A 70 -13.10 -15.66 -15.89
N LEU A 71 -14.14 -15.96 -15.11
CA LEU A 71 -13.99 -16.43 -13.73
C LEU A 71 -13.71 -17.94 -13.69
N SER A 72 -12.95 -18.39 -12.68
CA SER A 72 -12.93 -19.82 -12.35
C SER A 72 -14.29 -20.26 -11.81
N LEU A 73 -14.64 -21.53 -11.99
CA LEU A 73 -15.93 -22.08 -11.56
C LEU A 73 -16.27 -21.74 -10.09
N GLY A 74 -15.31 -21.93 -9.17
CA GLY A 74 -15.52 -21.58 -7.76
C GLY A 74 -15.78 -20.09 -7.49
N ASN A 75 -15.11 -19.20 -8.23
CA ASN A 75 -15.35 -17.76 -8.14
C ASN A 75 -16.69 -17.37 -8.78
N ALA A 76 -17.09 -18.02 -9.88
CA ALA A 76 -18.38 -17.82 -10.54
C ALA A 76 -19.54 -18.24 -9.63
N ILE A 77 -19.46 -19.42 -8.99
CA ILE A 77 -20.43 -19.89 -8.00
C ILE A 77 -20.53 -18.93 -6.81
N SER A 78 -19.40 -18.39 -6.36
CA SER A 78 -19.41 -17.43 -5.23
C SER A 78 -20.04 -16.10 -5.65
N ALA A 79 -19.73 -15.61 -6.85
CA ALA A 79 -20.29 -14.37 -7.39
C ALA A 79 -21.78 -14.50 -7.73
N SER A 80 -22.26 -15.64 -8.22
CA SER A 80 -23.69 -15.87 -8.55
C SER A 80 -24.61 -15.87 -7.33
N LYS A 81 -24.07 -15.95 -6.11
CA LYS A 81 -24.82 -15.71 -4.87
C LYS A 81 -25.13 -14.23 -4.64
N LEU A 82 -24.40 -13.33 -5.31
CA LEU A 82 -24.49 -11.88 -5.14
C LEU A 82 -25.24 -11.18 -6.27
N LEU A 83 -25.45 -11.83 -7.41
CA LEU A 83 -26.32 -11.37 -8.49
C LEU A 83 -27.04 -12.54 -9.15
N ASN A 84 -28.17 -12.26 -9.77
CA ASN A 84 -28.87 -13.20 -10.64
C ASN A 84 -29.05 -12.54 -12.01
N LEU A 85 -28.39 -13.09 -13.05
CA LEU A 85 -28.55 -12.64 -14.43
C LEU A 85 -29.72 -13.40 -15.03
N GLN A 86 -30.76 -12.68 -15.45
CA GLN A 86 -31.86 -13.27 -16.23
C GLN A 86 -31.50 -13.32 -17.71
N THR A 87 -30.76 -12.32 -18.18
CA THR A 87 -30.38 -12.14 -19.58
C THR A 87 -28.98 -11.51 -19.66
N PRO A 88 -28.23 -11.69 -20.76
CA PRO A 88 -26.85 -11.24 -20.86
C PRO A 88 -26.71 -9.74 -21.19
N GLU A 89 -27.72 -9.05 -21.71
CA GLU A 89 -27.54 -7.76 -22.41
C GLU A 89 -26.95 -6.67 -21.52
N LYS A 90 -27.40 -6.57 -20.26
CA LYS A 90 -26.84 -5.58 -19.30
C LYS A 90 -25.39 -5.90 -18.96
N ALA A 91 -25.11 -7.18 -18.73
CA ALA A 91 -23.77 -7.63 -18.41
C ALA A 91 -22.83 -7.41 -19.62
N ASP A 92 -23.27 -7.76 -20.83
CA ASP A 92 -22.53 -7.55 -22.07
C ASP A 92 -22.25 -6.06 -22.32
N SER A 93 -23.23 -5.19 -22.05
CA SER A 93 -23.06 -3.73 -22.16
C SER A 93 -21.97 -3.24 -21.19
N VAL A 94 -21.95 -3.74 -19.94
CA VAL A 94 -20.91 -3.42 -18.96
C VAL A 94 -19.54 -3.93 -19.42
N LEU A 95 -19.46 -5.16 -19.91
CA LEU A 95 -18.21 -5.74 -20.42
C LEU A 95 -17.70 -4.99 -21.65
N ALA A 96 -18.58 -4.60 -22.57
CA ALA A 96 -18.25 -3.82 -23.75
C ALA A 96 -17.70 -2.44 -23.37
N LEU A 97 -18.33 -1.74 -22.42
CA LEU A 97 -17.84 -0.47 -21.89
C LEU A 97 -16.43 -0.60 -21.28
N LEU A 98 -16.20 -1.64 -20.47
CA LEU A 98 -14.88 -1.87 -19.87
C LEU A 98 -13.81 -2.13 -20.95
N ARG A 99 -14.14 -2.96 -21.96
CA ARG A 99 -13.23 -3.23 -23.09
C ARG A 99 -12.92 -1.97 -23.89
N SER A 100 -13.92 -1.13 -24.19
CA SER A 100 -13.71 0.13 -24.93
C SER A 100 -12.82 1.12 -24.16
N HIS A 101 -12.75 1.01 -22.83
CA HIS A 101 -11.86 1.78 -21.97
C HIS A 101 -10.51 1.10 -21.70
N GLY A 102 -10.16 0.06 -22.46
CA GLY A 102 -8.83 -0.57 -22.44
C GLY A 102 -8.63 -1.61 -21.33
N PHE A 103 -9.70 -2.11 -20.70
CA PHE A 103 -9.57 -3.18 -19.71
C PHE A 103 -9.32 -4.52 -20.41
N SER A 104 -8.27 -5.22 -19.98
CA SER A 104 -8.00 -6.58 -20.45
C SER A 104 -8.96 -7.61 -19.85
N GLN A 105 -9.10 -8.79 -20.48
CA GLN A 105 -9.94 -9.86 -19.95
C GLN A 105 -9.54 -10.26 -18.51
N HIS A 106 -8.24 -10.24 -18.19
CA HIS A 106 -7.77 -10.49 -16.83
C HIS A 106 -8.25 -9.41 -15.84
N GLN A 107 -8.19 -8.13 -16.23
CA GLN A 107 -8.65 -7.01 -15.40
C GLN A 107 -10.18 -7.05 -15.20
N ILE A 108 -10.93 -7.40 -16.24
CA ILE A 108 -12.38 -7.61 -16.20
C ILE A 108 -12.73 -8.75 -15.24
N SER A 109 -12.09 -9.91 -15.37
CA SER A 109 -12.28 -11.04 -14.46
C SER A 109 -12.04 -10.64 -13.00
N LYS A 110 -10.95 -9.91 -12.74
CA LYS A 110 -10.64 -9.37 -11.40
C LYS A 110 -11.71 -8.39 -10.90
N PHE A 111 -12.19 -7.48 -11.75
CA PHE A 111 -13.22 -6.50 -11.44
C PHE A 111 -14.56 -7.18 -11.09
N VAL A 112 -15.03 -8.08 -11.95
CA VAL A 112 -16.30 -8.81 -11.78
C VAL A 112 -16.25 -9.66 -10.51
N ARG A 113 -15.16 -10.38 -10.26
CA ARG A 113 -15.01 -11.19 -9.04
C ARG A 113 -15.26 -10.37 -7.76
N SER A 114 -14.77 -9.14 -7.72
CA SER A 114 -14.85 -8.30 -6.53
C SER A 114 -16.13 -7.47 -6.43
N CYS A 115 -16.78 -7.14 -7.55
CA CYS A 115 -18.00 -6.33 -7.59
C CYS A 115 -19.02 -6.87 -8.60
N PRO A 116 -19.52 -8.11 -8.42
CA PRO A 116 -20.26 -8.80 -9.47
C PRO A 116 -21.64 -8.16 -9.75
N LYS A 117 -22.23 -7.46 -8.76
CA LYS A 117 -23.47 -6.67 -8.92
C LYS A 117 -23.38 -5.54 -9.96
N THR A 118 -22.18 -5.09 -10.33
CA THR A 118 -22.01 -4.04 -11.34
C THR A 118 -22.50 -4.47 -12.72
N LEU A 119 -22.54 -5.78 -13.00
CA LEU A 119 -23.10 -6.34 -14.23
C LEU A 119 -24.61 -6.09 -14.38
N LEU A 120 -25.32 -5.77 -13.30
CA LEU A 120 -26.75 -5.44 -13.33
C LEU A 120 -27.03 -3.95 -13.59
N SER A 121 -25.99 -3.12 -13.64
CA SER A 121 -26.13 -1.67 -13.76
C SER A 121 -26.36 -1.22 -15.22
N CYS A 122 -26.84 0.01 -15.41
CA CYS A 122 -26.88 0.67 -16.71
C CYS A 122 -25.54 1.41 -16.92
N PRO A 123 -24.59 0.85 -17.67
CA PRO A 123 -23.21 1.33 -17.71
C PRO A 123 -23.09 2.79 -18.16
N GLU A 124 -23.96 3.24 -19.07
CA GLU A 124 -24.00 4.61 -19.61
C GLU A 124 -24.34 5.64 -18.53
N LYS A 125 -25.21 5.27 -17.60
CA LYS A 125 -25.66 6.18 -16.53
C LYS A 125 -24.82 6.05 -15.26
N THR A 126 -24.20 4.90 -15.02
CA THR A 126 -23.56 4.60 -13.74
C THR A 126 -22.04 4.56 -13.82
N LEU A 127 -21.45 3.90 -14.81
CA LEU A 127 -20.02 3.61 -14.88
C LEU A 127 -19.30 4.61 -15.78
N LEU A 128 -19.85 4.86 -16.98
CA LEU A 128 -19.28 5.72 -18.01
C LEU A 128 -18.94 7.12 -17.48
N PRO A 129 -19.84 7.85 -16.77
CA PRO A 129 -19.52 9.20 -16.30
C PRO A 129 -18.31 9.24 -15.35
N LYS A 130 -18.06 8.16 -14.60
CA LYS A 130 -16.90 8.06 -13.70
C LYS A 130 -15.61 7.77 -14.46
N LEU A 131 -15.69 6.93 -15.49
CA LEU A 131 -14.55 6.64 -16.36
C LEU A 131 -14.13 7.89 -17.14
N GLU A 132 -15.10 8.60 -17.72
CA GLU A 132 -14.89 9.86 -18.44
C GLU A 132 -14.33 10.95 -17.52
N PHE A 133 -14.84 11.06 -16.29
CA PHE A 133 -14.29 11.99 -15.31
C PHE A 133 -12.81 11.72 -15.03
N PHE A 134 -12.41 10.46 -14.78
CA PHE A 134 -11.00 10.17 -14.52
C PHE A 134 -10.12 10.42 -15.76
N ALA A 135 -10.64 10.14 -16.96
CA ALA A 135 -9.94 10.46 -18.20
C ALA A 135 -9.78 11.98 -18.38
N SER A 136 -10.82 12.77 -18.09
CA SER A 136 -10.79 14.23 -18.26
C SER A 136 -9.84 14.93 -17.29
N VAL A 137 -9.57 14.33 -16.13
CA VAL A 137 -8.57 14.84 -15.16
C VAL A 137 -7.15 14.28 -15.35
N GLY A 138 -6.87 13.70 -16.52
CA GLY A 138 -5.53 13.31 -16.94
C GLY A 138 -5.08 11.91 -16.52
N VAL A 139 -5.97 11.05 -16.03
CA VAL A 139 -5.62 9.64 -15.76
C VAL A 139 -5.56 8.88 -17.10
N SER A 140 -4.42 8.25 -17.40
CA SER A 140 -4.29 7.43 -18.62
C SER A 140 -5.22 6.23 -18.58
N ARG A 141 -5.61 5.71 -19.76
CA ARG A 141 -6.48 4.52 -19.86
C ARG A 141 -5.89 3.32 -19.11
N GLU A 142 -4.58 3.13 -19.21
CA GLU A 142 -3.85 2.01 -18.58
C GLU A 142 -3.86 2.15 -17.05
N ASP A 143 -3.62 3.35 -16.53
CA ASP A 143 -3.65 3.63 -15.10
C ASP A 143 -5.07 3.53 -14.52
N LEU A 144 -6.08 3.98 -15.27
CA LEU A 144 -7.49 3.84 -14.93
C LEU A 144 -7.90 2.37 -14.85
N ALA A 145 -7.65 1.61 -15.92
CA ALA A 145 -7.97 0.18 -15.98
C ALA A 145 -7.29 -0.62 -14.86
N ARG A 146 -5.99 -0.37 -14.62
CA ARG A 146 -5.23 -1.03 -13.56
C ARG A 146 -5.78 -0.68 -12.16
N THR A 147 -6.11 0.58 -11.93
CA THR A 147 -6.63 1.06 -10.64
C THR A 147 -8.02 0.51 -10.37
N VAL A 148 -8.94 0.61 -11.33
CA VAL A 148 -10.33 0.13 -11.18
C VAL A 148 -10.38 -1.38 -11.04
N ALA A 149 -9.58 -2.15 -11.79
CA ALA A 149 -9.50 -3.59 -11.60
C ALA A 149 -9.00 -4.01 -10.21
N THR A 150 -8.21 -3.14 -9.56
CA THR A 150 -7.70 -3.38 -8.20
C THR A 150 -8.65 -2.84 -7.13
N ASN A 151 -9.42 -1.80 -7.44
CA ASN A 151 -10.40 -1.21 -6.55
C ASN A 151 -11.76 -0.96 -7.26
N PRO A 152 -12.53 -2.03 -7.55
CA PRO A 152 -13.78 -1.94 -8.32
C PRO A 152 -14.87 -1.08 -7.66
N CYS A 153 -14.85 -0.97 -6.32
CA CYS A 153 -15.76 -0.12 -5.55
C CYS A 153 -15.67 1.36 -5.93
N LEU A 154 -14.59 1.79 -6.61
CA LEU A 154 -14.50 3.14 -7.14
C LEU A 154 -15.62 3.48 -8.11
N LEU A 155 -16.11 2.50 -8.87
CA LEU A 155 -17.23 2.71 -9.79
C LEU A 155 -18.60 2.55 -9.13
N THR A 156 -18.66 2.20 -7.84
CA THR A 156 -19.94 2.04 -7.11
C THR A 156 -20.31 3.26 -6.27
N VAL A 157 -19.35 4.13 -5.93
CA VAL A 157 -19.61 5.38 -5.20
C VAL A 157 -20.15 6.47 -6.12
N SER A 158 -20.78 7.51 -5.54
CA SER A 158 -21.33 8.65 -6.29
C SER A 158 -20.21 9.52 -6.90
N LEU A 159 -20.36 9.87 -8.17
CA LEU A 159 -19.47 10.82 -8.84
C LEU A 159 -19.54 12.20 -8.15
N GLU A 160 -20.73 12.79 -8.15
CA GLU A 160 -21.03 14.13 -7.62
C GLU A 160 -20.77 14.25 -6.11
N LYS A 161 -21.18 13.26 -5.31
CA LYS A 161 -21.14 13.37 -3.84
C LYS A 161 -19.84 12.85 -3.22
N ARG A 162 -18.99 12.15 -3.98
CA ARG A 162 -17.79 11.51 -3.42
C ARG A 162 -16.55 11.74 -4.26
N ILE A 163 -16.56 11.35 -5.54
CA ILE A 163 -15.36 11.36 -6.38
C ILE A 163 -14.92 12.80 -6.68
N VAL A 164 -15.82 13.62 -7.22
CA VAL A 164 -15.53 15.02 -7.61
C VAL A 164 -15.08 15.86 -6.40
N PRO A 165 -15.78 15.85 -5.25
CA PRO A 165 -15.33 16.60 -4.07
C PRO A 165 -13.96 16.17 -3.58
N THR A 166 -13.67 14.87 -3.58
CA THR A 166 -12.36 14.35 -3.15
C THR A 166 -11.25 14.73 -4.13
N TYR A 167 -11.53 14.71 -5.45
CA TYR A 167 -10.57 15.18 -6.45
C TYR A 167 -10.26 16.68 -6.27
N ASN A 168 -11.29 17.52 -6.13
CA ASN A 168 -11.14 18.96 -5.94
C ASN A 168 -10.35 19.28 -4.66
N PHE A 169 -10.64 18.56 -3.56
CA PHE A 169 -9.87 18.64 -2.32
C PHE A 169 -8.39 18.27 -2.53
N LEU A 170 -8.10 17.20 -3.28
CA LEU A 170 -6.72 16.83 -3.57
C LEU A 170 -6.03 17.88 -4.45
N ARG A 171 -6.72 18.43 -5.46
CA ARG A 171 -6.15 19.46 -6.35
C ARG A 171 -5.88 20.79 -5.65
N SER A 172 -6.61 21.13 -4.60
CA SER A 172 -6.33 22.34 -3.82
C SER A 172 -5.04 22.26 -2.99
N LEU A 173 -4.49 21.05 -2.80
CA LEU A 173 -3.28 20.81 -2.02
C LEU A 173 -2.10 20.24 -2.83
N LEU A 174 -2.39 19.65 -3.99
CA LEU A 174 -1.44 18.90 -4.80
C LEU A 174 -1.48 19.32 -6.27
N SER A 175 -0.33 19.20 -6.93
CA SER A 175 -0.26 19.25 -8.39
C SER A 175 -1.05 18.09 -9.02
N GLU A 176 -1.49 18.26 -10.26
CA GLU A 176 -2.23 17.23 -11.00
C GLU A 176 -1.50 15.88 -11.05
N LYS A 177 -0.19 15.91 -11.36
CA LYS A 177 0.69 14.74 -11.34
C LYS A 177 0.64 14.01 -9.99
N ASN A 178 0.59 14.74 -8.88
CA ASN A 178 0.53 14.15 -7.54
C ASN A 178 -0.86 13.58 -7.24
N VAL A 179 -1.95 14.21 -7.69
CA VAL A 179 -3.31 13.64 -7.57
C VAL A 179 -3.44 12.33 -8.34
N ILE A 180 -2.93 12.27 -9.57
CA ILE A 180 -2.86 11.02 -10.35
C ILE A 180 -2.01 9.98 -9.61
N GLY A 181 -0.90 10.40 -8.99
CA GLY A 181 -0.09 9.56 -8.12
C GLY A 181 -0.87 8.97 -6.94
N VAL A 182 -1.71 9.77 -6.28
CA VAL A 182 -2.60 9.33 -5.18
C VAL A 182 -3.64 8.33 -5.70
N PHE A 183 -4.28 8.62 -6.83
CA PHE A 183 -5.22 7.72 -7.47
C PHE A 183 -4.61 6.32 -7.70
N LYS A 184 -3.41 6.27 -8.30
CA LYS A 184 -2.70 5.01 -8.60
C LYS A 184 -2.30 4.23 -7.35
N ARG A 185 -1.84 4.92 -6.30
CA ARG A 185 -1.28 4.28 -5.09
C ARG A 185 -2.34 3.97 -4.04
N ARG A 186 -3.33 4.84 -3.87
CA ARG A 186 -4.29 4.87 -2.75
C ARG A 186 -5.67 5.41 -3.17
N SER A 187 -6.25 4.84 -4.24
CA SER A 187 -7.62 5.17 -4.69
C SER A 187 -8.71 5.01 -3.62
N TRP A 188 -8.43 4.33 -2.51
CA TRP A 188 -9.34 4.22 -1.37
C TRP A 188 -9.73 5.59 -0.77
N ILE A 189 -8.92 6.64 -0.91
CA ILE A 189 -9.35 7.98 -0.47
C ILE A 189 -10.66 8.42 -1.13
N PHE A 190 -10.93 7.99 -2.37
CA PHE A 190 -12.18 8.29 -3.10
C PHE A 190 -13.38 7.44 -2.64
N LEU A 191 -13.19 6.44 -1.76
CA LEU A 191 -14.32 5.65 -1.24
C LEU A 191 -14.77 6.09 0.15
N VAL A 192 -13.92 6.85 0.85
CA VAL A 192 -14.18 7.31 2.20
C VAL A 192 -14.51 8.79 2.20
N ASP A 193 -15.16 9.24 3.26
CA ASP A 193 -15.34 10.66 3.48
C ASP A 193 -14.04 11.30 3.94
N HIS A 194 -13.40 12.05 3.04
CA HIS A 194 -12.15 12.75 3.36
C HIS A 194 -12.36 13.82 4.46
N CYS A 195 -13.57 14.36 4.61
CA CYS A 195 -13.90 15.32 5.67
C CYS A 195 -13.86 14.69 7.07
N LYS A 196 -14.05 13.36 7.17
CA LYS A 196 -14.11 12.66 8.46
C LYS A 196 -12.77 12.55 9.16
N ASP A 197 -11.71 12.23 8.42
CA ASP A 197 -10.40 11.89 8.98
C ASP A 197 -9.27 12.71 8.32
N VAL A 198 -9.28 12.87 6.99
CA VAL A 198 -8.17 13.53 6.26
C VAL A 198 -8.11 15.03 6.54
N VAL A 199 -9.25 15.73 6.46
CA VAL A 199 -9.31 17.18 6.70
C VAL A 199 -8.92 17.54 8.14
N PRO A 200 -9.49 16.93 9.19
CA PRO A 200 -9.09 17.22 10.57
C PRO A 200 -7.61 16.91 10.85
N ASN A 201 -7.07 15.83 10.27
CA ASN A 201 -5.66 15.47 10.45
C ASN A 201 -4.73 16.49 9.80
N ILE A 202 -5.07 17.02 8.62
CA ILE A 202 -4.34 18.12 7.99
C ILE A 202 -4.49 19.41 8.80
N GLY A 203 -5.68 19.68 9.34
CA GLY A 203 -5.93 20.80 10.26
C GLY A 203 -4.98 20.78 11.45
N LEU A 204 -4.90 19.65 12.15
CA LEU A 204 -3.96 19.46 13.27
C LEU A 204 -2.51 19.72 12.86
N LEU A 205 -2.06 19.21 11.70
CA LEU A 205 -0.68 19.45 11.26
C LEU A 205 -0.40 20.94 10.99
N ARG A 206 -1.38 21.67 10.46
CA ARG A 206 -1.27 23.13 10.23
C ARG A 206 -1.24 23.91 11.55
N GLU A 207 -2.11 23.57 12.49
CA GLU A 207 -2.14 24.17 13.83
C GLU A 207 -0.81 23.99 14.55
N LEU A 208 -0.16 22.83 14.35
CA LEU A 208 1.17 22.56 14.88
C LEU A 208 2.31 23.24 14.11
N GLY A 209 2.01 23.96 13.02
CA GLY A 209 2.99 24.70 12.23
C GLY A 209 3.77 23.87 11.22
N MET A 210 3.25 22.72 10.77
CA MET A 210 3.89 21.94 9.69
C MET A 210 3.81 22.71 8.37
N PRO A 211 4.94 22.87 7.64
CA PRO A 211 4.94 23.53 6.33
C PRO A 211 4.03 22.84 5.31
N GLN A 212 3.37 23.63 4.47
CA GLN A 212 2.52 23.10 3.42
C GLN A 212 3.23 22.12 2.47
N PRO A 213 4.49 22.33 2.04
CA PRO A 213 5.21 21.33 1.25
C PRO A 213 5.32 19.95 1.92
N SER A 214 5.49 19.91 3.25
CA SER A 214 5.53 18.66 4.03
C SER A 214 4.16 17.99 4.10
N ILE A 215 3.09 18.78 4.24
CA ILE A 215 1.70 18.28 4.20
C ILE A 215 1.38 17.71 2.81
N SER A 216 1.74 18.42 1.74
CA SER A 216 1.58 17.96 0.36
C SER A 216 2.37 16.68 0.10
N LEU A 217 3.61 16.57 0.60
CA LEU A 217 4.41 15.34 0.52
C LEU A 217 3.71 14.17 1.22
N LEU A 218 3.21 14.39 2.44
CA LEU A 218 2.48 13.39 3.21
C LEU A 218 1.22 12.93 2.47
N LEU A 219 0.41 13.86 1.94
CA LEU A 219 -0.82 13.55 1.24
C LEU A 219 -0.58 12.83 -0.10
N ALA A 220 0.45 13.23 -0.86
CA ALA A 220 0.75 12.69 -2.18
C ALA A 220 1.38 11.28 -2.15
N HIS A 221 2.23 11.00 -1.16
CA HIS A 221 3.02 9.76 -1.11
C HIS A 221 2.58 8.81 0.02
N TYR A 222 1.99 9.35 1.08
CA TYR A 222 1.65 8.62 2.28
C TYR A 222 0.20 8.88 2.72
N THR A 223 -0.74 8.98 1.76
CA THR A 223 -2.17 9.27 1.97
C THR A 223 -2.81 8.44 3.09
N HIS A 224 -2.40 7.18 3.24
CA HIS A 224 -2.88 6.30 4.31
C HIS A 224 -2.60 6.83 5.73
N VAL A 225 -1.58 7.68 5.91
CA VAL A 225 -1.26 8.33 7.19
C VAL A 225 -2.37 9.31 7.55
N THR A 226 -2.74 10.22 6.64
CA THR A 226 -3.80 11.20 6.88
C THR A 226 -5.19 10.57 6.93
N MET A 227 -5.37 9.36 6.39
CA MET A 227 -6.60 8.58 6.52
C MET A 227 -6.75 7.84 7.86
N ASN A 228 -5.79 7.95 8.79
CA ASN A 228 -5.95 7.37 10.13
C ASN A 228 -7.05 8.07 10.91
N LYS A 229 -7.68 7.34 11.83
CA LYS A 229 -8.65 7.92 12.77
C LYS A 229 -8.01 9.08 13.52
N HIS A 230 -8.71 10.21 13.58
CA HIS A 230 -8.16 11.46 14.13
C HIS A 230 -7.49 11.31 15.50
N LYS A 231 -8.18 10.65 16.45
CA LYS A 231 -7.62 10.34 17.79
C LYS A 231 -6.29 9.56 17.73
N ARG A 232 -6.22 8.56 16.85
CA ARG A 232 -4.99 7.75 16.68
C ARG A 232 -3.89 8.56 16.01
N PHE A 233 -4.24 9.35 15.00
CA PHE A 233 -3.31 10.21 14.28
C PHE A 233 -2.65 11.22 15.22
N GLY A 234 -3.44 11.94 16.03
CA GLY A 234 -2.91 12.90 17.02
C GLY A 234 -1.96 12.27 18.04
N LYS A 235 -2.27 11.07 18.54
CA LYS A 235 -1.36 10.32 19.42
C LYS A 235 0.00 10.06 18.76
N ILE A 236 0.00 9.63 17.50
CA ILE A 236 1.24 9.32 16.77
C ILE A 236 2.03 10.59 16.47
N VAL A 237 1.35 11.70 16.13
CA VAL A 237 1.99 13.01 15.98
C VAL A 237 2.69 13.43 17.27
N GLY A 238 2.04 13.26 18.42
CA GLY A 238 2.65 13.49 19.74
C GLY A 238 3.90 12.64 19.98
N GLU A 239 3.80 11.32 19.76
CA GLU A 239 4.92 10.40 19.91
C GLU A 239 6.12 10.77 19.01
N VAL A 240 5.87 11.15 17.76
CA VAL A 240 6.94 11.58 16.83
C VAL A 240 7.61 12.88 17.30
N LYS A 241 6.84 13.81 17.89
CA LYS A 241 7.41 15.03 18.49
C LYS A 241 8.26 14.71 19.72
N GLU A 242 7.78 13.83 20.60
CA GLU A 242 8.51 13.38 21.80
C GLU A 242 9.84 12.68 21.43
N MET A 243 9.89 11.99 20.29
CA MET A 243 11.12 11.42 19.74
C MET A 243 12.14 12.47 19.24
N GLY A 244 11.78 13.76 19.23
CA GLY A 244 12.65 14.87 18.86
C GLY A 244 12.65 15.20 17.36
N PHE A 245 11.63 14.79 16.60
CA PHE A 245 11.50 15.21 15.20
C PHE A 245 10.95 16.63 15.09
N SER A 246 11.58 17.44 14.23
CA SER A 246 11.07 18.75 13.87
C SER A 246 9.97 18.66 12.81
N LEU A 247 8.85 19.34 13.02
CA LEU A 247 7.75 19.46 12.04
C LEU A 247 8.18 20.17 10.74
N GLN A 248 9.32 20.86 10.76
CA GLN A 248 9.84 21.65 9.64
C GLN A 248 10.57 20.81 8.59
N THR A 249 10.89 19.54 8.89
CA THR A 249 11.67 18.68 8.00
C THR A 249 10.83 17.57 7.38
N SER A 250 11.23 17.09 6.20
CA SER A 250 10.61 15.91 5.59
C SER A 250 10.82 14.62 6.39
N THR A 251 11.80 14.59 7.31
CA THR A 251 12.02 13.42 8.19
C THR A 251 10.85 13.20 9.14
N PHE A 252 10.11 14.24 9.54
CA PHE A 252 8.86 14.08 10.29
C PHE A 252 7.81 13.31 9.49
N VAL A 253 7.68 13.62 8.19
CA VAL A 253 6.75 12.92 7.28
C VAL A 253 7.11 11.43 7.19
N PHE A 254 8.41 11.12 7.09
CA PHE A 254 8.88 9.74 7.07
C PHE A 254 8.66 9.03 8.41
N ALA A 255 8.82 9.71 9.54
CA ALA A 255 8.54 9.16 10.87
C ALA A 255 7.05 8.81 11.01
N LEU A 256 6.15 9.74 10.64
CA LEU A 256 4.71 9.47 10.60
C LEU A 256 4.38 8.27 9.71
N HIS A 257 4.93 8.22 8.49
CA HIS A 257 4.73 7.10 7.57
C HIS A 257 5.09 5.77 8.23
N THR A 258 6.26 5.70 8.89
CA THR A 258 6.75 4.46 9.50
C THR A 258 5.92 4.02 10.70
N LEU A 259 5.29 4.94 11.44
CA LEU A 259 4.58 4.66 12.69
C LEU A 259 3.05 4.54 12.57
N CYS A 260 2.43 5.00 11.46
CA CYS A 260 0.97 5.03 11.31
C CYS A 260 0.28 3.71 10.91
N GLY A 261 1.02 2.69 10.46
CA GLY A 261 0.45 1.38 10.12
C GLY A 261 -0.06 0.61 11.35
N LYS A 262 -1.00 -0.33 11.18
CA LYS A 262 -1.53 -1.15 12.30
C LYS A 262 -0.42 -1.90 13.05
N SER A 263 0.51 -2.49 12.32
CA SER A 263 1.65 -3.24 12.87
C SER A 263 2.93 -2.41 13.02
N SER A 264 2.89 -1.11 12.72
CA SER A 264 4.09 -0.26 12.65
C SER A 264 4.90 -0.22 13.93
N LYS A 265 4.26 -0.09 15.09
CA LYS A 265 4.96 -0.10 16.39
C LYS A 265 5.66 -1.43 16.67
N LEU A 266 5.05 -2.54 16.28
CA LEU A 266 5.66 -3.86 16.42
C LEU A 266 6.88 -3.98 15.49
N ILE A 267 6.75 -3.54 14.25
CA ILE A 267 7.85 -3.53 13.27
C ILE A 267 9.01 -2.66 13.75
N TRP A 268 8.73 -1.48 14.30
CA TRP A 268 9.71 -0.56 14.87
C TRP A 268 10.44 -1.19 16.06
N LYS A 269 9.70 -1.76 17.04
CA LYS A 269 10.28 -2.44 18.21
C LYS A 269 11.14 -3.63 17.82
N ARG A 270 10.69 -4.44 16.85
CA ARG A 270 11.46 -5.55 16.28
C ARG A 270 12.76 -5.04 15.66
N SER A 271 12.71 -3.97 14.87
CA SER A 271 13.90 -3.36 14.29
C SER A 271 14.88 -2.90 15.38
N CYS A 272 14.40 -2.23 16.43
CA CYS A 272 15.22 -1.78 17.56
C CYS A 272 15.95 -2.97 18.21
N LYS A 273 15.22 -4.04 18.55
CA LYS A 273 15.80 -5.26 19.14
C LYS A 273 16.89 -5.89 18.28
N ILE A 274 16.71 -5.94 16.96
CA ILE A 274 17.72 -6.45 16.04
C ILE A 274 18.99 -5.60 16.13
N PHE A 275 18.87 -4.27 16.03
CA PHE A 275 20.06 -3.42 16.11
C PHE A 275 20.76 -3.47 17.47
N MET A 276 20.00 -3.61 18.56
CA MET A 276 20.56 -3.88 19.88
C MET A 276 21.33 -5.20 19.96
N SER A 277 20.89 -6.26 19.28
CA SER A 277 21.68 -7.50 19.20
C SER A 277 22.98 -7.35 18.39
N TRP A 278 23.12 -6.27 17.62
CA TRP A 278 24.36 -5.87 16.95
C TRP A 278 25.15 -4.82 17.75
N GLY A 279 24.81 -4.59 19.02
CA GLY A 279 25.54 -3.70 19.92
C GLY A 279 25.17 -2.22 19.83
N TRP A 280 24.06 -1.85 19.18
CA TRP A 280 23.56 -0.47 19.25
C TRP A 280 22.91 -0.22 20.61
N SER A 281 23.14 0.95 21.18
CA SER A 281 22.32 1.46 22.28
C SER A 281 20.93 1.90 21.80
N GLU A 282 20.01 2.14 22.72
CA GLU A 282 18.72 2.75 22.38
C GLU A 282 18.91 4.15 21.77
N ASP A 283 19.88 4.91 22.27
CA ASP A 283 20.22 6.23 21.76
C ASP A 283 20.81 6.17 20.34
N ASP A 284 21.65 5.18 20.03
CA ASP A 284 22.15 4.96 18.66
C ASP A 284 21.00 4.70 17.70
N PHE A 285 20.06 3.84 18.11
CA PHE A 285 18.89 3.52 17.31
C PHE A 285 17.98 4.74 17.11
N LEU A 286 17.70 5.52 18.17
CA LEU A 286 16.90 6.73 18.08
C LEU A 286 17.58 7.81 17.23
N SER A 287 18.90 7.96 17.35
CA SER A 287 19.70 8.86 16.52
C SER A 287 19.64 8.48 15.04
N ALA A 288 19.80 7.18 14.73
CA ALA A 288 19.62 6.65 13.39
C ALA A 288 18.19 6.85 12.88
N PHE A 289 17.18 6.61 13.73
CA PHE A 289 15.77 6.77 13.40
C PHE A 289 15.44 8.22 13.02
N ARG A 290 15.96 9.19 13.77
CA ARG A 290 15.81 10.63 13.45
C ARG A 290 16.39 11.01 12.09
N LYS A 291 17.49 10.38 11.68
CA LYS A 291 18.13 10.64 10.38
C LYS A 291 17.35 10.06 9.21
N ASN A 292 16.83 8.84 9.33
CA ASN A 292 16.12 8.17 8.23
C ASN A 292 15.11 7.12 8.72
N PRO A 293 13.90 7.48 9.16
CA PRO A 293 12.95 6.55 9.77
C PRO A 293 12.67 5.27 8.97
N GLU A 294 12.70 5.37 7.64
CA GLU A 294 12.33 4.29 6.71
C GLU A 294 13.23 3.04 6.79
N PHE A 295 14.40 3.07 7.43
CA PHE A 295 15.21 1.85 7.58
C PHE A 295 14.50 0.79 8.44
N THR A 296 13.58 1.21 9.32
CA THR A 296 12.86 0.32 10.25
C THR A 296 11.77 -0.53 9.59
N ILE A 297 11.23 -0.08 8.44
CA ILE A 297 10.17 -0.79 7.69
C ILE A 297 10.72 -1.83 6.71
N VAL A 298 12.01 -2.17 6.84
CA VAL A 298 12.68 -3.22 6.07
C VAL A 298 12.48 -4.58 6.77
N SER A 299 12.43 -5.67 5.99
CA SER A 299 12.24 -7.02 6.52
C SER A 299 13.39 -7.43 7.45
N GLU A 300 13.06 -8.26 8.44
CA GLU A 300 14.05 -8.84 9.38
C GLU A 300 15.21 -9.50 8.68
N LYS A 301 14.89 -10.43 7.77
CA LYS A 301 15.87 -11.13 6.96
C LYS A 301 16.86 -10.15 6.31
N LYS A 302 16.37 -9.06 5.74
CA LYS A 302 17.23 -8.08 5.08
C LYS A 302 18.09 -7.30 6.08
N LEU A 303 17.54 -6.88 7.22
CA LEU A 303 18.33 -6.18 8.26
C LEU A 303 19.49 -7.06 8.74
N VAL A 304 19.21 -8.32 9.06
CA VAL A 304 20.22 -9.28 9.52
C VAL A 304 21.27 -9.55 8.45
N GLN A 305 20.85 -9.78 7.19
CA GLN A 305 21.78 -10.04 6.09
C GLN A 305 22.70 -8.84 5.77
N VAL A 306 22.16 -7.61 5.85
CA VAL A 306 22.97 -6.40 5.62
C VAL A 306 23.94 -6.17 6.77
N MET A 307 23.51 -6.36 8.02
CA MET A 307 24.39 -6.23 9.18
C MET A 307 25.50 -7.28 9.19
N ASP A 308 25.18 -8.56 8.94
CA ASP A 308 26.19 -9.62 8.80
C ASP A 308 27.22 -9.29 7.73
N PHE A 309 26.76 -8.84 6.56
CA PHE A 309 27.66 -8.46 5.49
C PHE A 309 28.56 -7.28 5.88
N LEU A 310 28.00 -6.17 6.36
CA LEU A 310 28.77 -4.97 6.67
C LEU A 310 29.71 -5.15 7.86
N VAL A 311 29.24 -5.77 8.94
CA VAL A 311 30.02 -5.95 10.17
C VAL A 311 30.99 -7.12 10.02
N ASN A 312 30.48 -8.32 9.78
CA ASN A 312 31.31 -9.53 9.85
C ASN A 312 32.18 -9.71 8.60
N LYS A 313 31.65 -9.43 7.40
CA LYS A 313 32.40 -9.69 6.14
C LYS A 313 33.24 -8.50 5.70
N MET A 314 32.75 -7.29 5.92
CA MET A 314 33.42 -6.06 5.50
C MET A 314 34.19 -5.37 6.63
N GLY A 315 34.04 -5.80 7.89
CA GLY A 315 34.78 -5.26 9.04
C GLY A 315 34.35 -3.86 9.47
N TRP A 316 33.16 -3.40 9.09
CA TRP A 316 32.69 -2.07 9.49
C TRP A 316 32.20 -2.11 10.94
N PRO A 317 32.65 -1.19 11.82
CA PRO A 317 32.15 -1.12 13.19
C PRO A 317 30.63 -0.92 13.21
N SER A 318 29.92 -1.74 13.98
CA SER A 318 28.45 -1.71 14.06
C SER A 318 27.91 -0.32 14.43
N GLY A 319 28.52 0.34 15.43
CA GLY A 319 28.13 1.69 15.82
C GLY A 319 28.33 2.75 14.72
N MET A 320 29.27 2.55 13.80
CA MET A 320 29.45 3.44 12.65
C MET A 320 28.28 3.34 11.67
N ILE A 321 27.66 2.15 11.53
CA ILE A 321 26.49 1.94 10.67
C ILE A 321 25.29 2.76 11.17
N ALA A 322 25.16 3.00 12.48
CA ALA A 322 24.10 3.84 13.05
C ALA A 322 24.16 5.28 12.54
N ARG A 323 25.32 5.75 12.07
CA ARG A 323 25.46 7.07 11.46
C ARG A 323 24.89 7.13 10.04
N TYR A 324 24.73 5.99 9.38
CA TYR A 324 24.35 5.84 7.96
C TYR A 324 23.16 4.89 7.74
N PRO A 325 22.02 5.08 8.44
CA PRO A 325 20.89 4.14 8.42
C PRO A 325 20.27 3.92 7.04
N ARG A 326 20.48 4.85 6.10
CA ARG A 326 19.98 4.76 4.73
C ARG A 326 20.56 3.56 3.97
N VAL A 327 21.72 3.03 4.36
CA VAL A 327 22.32 1.85 3.74
C VAL A 327 21.34 0.66 3.70
N MET A 328 20.50 0.50 4.73
CA MET A 328 19.51 -0.58 4.84
C MET A 328 18.45 -0.55 3.73
N ARG A 329 18.26 0.60 3.08
CA ARG A 329 17.28 0.76 1.99
C ARG A 329 17.82 0.25 0.66
N HIS A 330 19.13 0.21 0.47
CA HIS A 330 19.75 -0.26 -0.77
C HIS A 330 19.66 -1.78 -0.93
N SER A 331 19.79 -2.26 -2.17
CA SER A 331 19.85 -3.70 -2.45
C SER A 331 21.19 -4.25 -1.98
N LEU A 332 21.16 -5.34 -1.20
CA LEU A 332 22.37 -6.01 -0.74
C LEU A 332 23.20 -6.47 -1.95
N GLU A 333 22.59 -7.22 -2.85
CA GLU A 333 23.29 -7.84 -3.98
C GLU A 333 23.61 -6.85 -5.10
N LYS A 334 22.70 -5.91 -5.40
CA LYS A 334 22.88 -5.01 -6.56
C LYS A 334 23.65 -3.72 -6.26
N ARG A 335 23.82 -3.36 -4.99
CA ARG A 335 24.47 -2.07 -4.63
C ARG A 335 25.44 -2.19 -3.48
N ILE A 336 25.03 -2.75 -2.34
CA ILE A 336 25.87 -2.76 -1.14
C ILE A 336 27.11 -3.63 -1.39
N ARG A 337 26.92 -4.89 -1.80
CA ARG A 337 28.01 -5.84 -2.00
C ARG A 337 29.02 -5.38 -3.07
N PRO A 338 28.63 -5.08 -4.33
CA PRO A 338 29.58 -4.64 -5.35
C PRO A 338 30.46 -3.46 -4.90
N ARG A 339 29.85 -2.47 -4.25
CA ARG A 339 30.55 -1.24 -3.85
C ARG A 339 31.46 -1.46 -2.64
N CYS A 340 31.00 -2.23 -1.66
CA CYS A 340 31.79 -2.59 -0.50
C CYS A 340 33.04 -3.41 -0.88
N LEU A 341 32.92 -4.35 -1.81
CA LEU A 341 34.05 -5.16 -2.27
C LEU A 341 35.14 -4.30 -2.93
N VAL A 342 34.75 -3.41 -3.86
CA VAL A 342 35.65 -2.43 -4.48
C VAL A 342 36.36 -1.59 -3.43
N VAL A 343 35.61 -1.01 -2.48
CA VAL A 343 36.19 -0.18 -1.41
C VAL A 343 37.13 -0.99 -0.51
N LYS A 344 36.85 -2.28 -0.25
CA LYS A 344 37.75 -3.12 0.55
C LYS A 344 39.06 -3.40 -0.16
N VAL A 345 39.03 -3.71 -1.47
CA VAL A 345 40.26 -3.86 -2.27
C VAL A 345 41.09 -2.58 -2.23
N LEU A 346 40.47 -1.43 -2.47
CA LEU A 346 41.17 -0.14 -2.46
C LEU A 346 41.77 0.20 -1.09
N ARG A 347 41.08 -0.13 0.01
CA ARG A 347 41.62 0.04 1.38
C ARG A 347 42.82 -0.86 1.62
N LEU A 348 42.75 -2.13 1.22
CA LEU A 348 43.86 -3.08 1.37
C LEU A 348 45.11 -2.67 0.56
N LYS A 349 44.91 -1.98 -0.58
CA LYS A 349 46.00 -1.40 -1.38
C LYS A 349 46.46 -0.01 -0.88
N GLY A 350 45.85 0.53 0.18
CA GLY A 350 46.18 1.86 0.70
C GLY A 350 45.81 3.04 -0.21
N LEU A 351 44.91 2.83 -1.17
CA LEU A 351 44.56 3.83 -2.20
C LEU A 351 43.45 4.80 -1.77
N ILE A 352 42.74 4.47 -0.69
CA ILE A 352 41.66 5.30 -0.13
C ILE A 352 41.70 5.28 1.40
N ASP A 353 41.10 6.32 2.00
CA ASP A 353 40.98 6.47 3.45
C ASP A 353 40.19 5.32 4.11
N GLU A 354 40.71 4.84 5.24
CA GLU A 354 40.05 3.86 6.10
C GLU A 354 38.75 4.42 6.71
N ASN A 355 38.70 5.73 6.98
CA ASN A 355 37.56 6.43 7.58
C ASN A 355 36.48 6.86 6.56
N LEU A 356 36.54 6.33 5.33
CA LEU A 356 35.59 6.67 4.28
C LEU A 356 34.13 6.50 4.71
N SER A 357 33.32 7.54 4.53
CA SER A 357 31.89 7.55 4.86
C SER A 357 31.10 6.53 4.03
N LEU A 358 30.25 5.74 4.69
CA LEU A 358 29.37 4.78 4.01
C LEU A 358 28.39 5.47 3.04
N ASP A 359 27.91 6.68 3.38
CA ASP A 359 27.06 7.45 2.48
C ASP A 359 27.81 7.91 1.23
N TYR A 360 29.09 8.28 1.35
CA TYR A 360 29.90 8.65 0.21
C TYR A 360 30.08 7.49 -0.79
N VAL A 361 30.06 6.25 -0.30
CA VAL A 361 30.11 5.03 -1.11
C VAL A 361 28.72 4.68 -1.67
N MET A 362 27.67 4.77 -0.86
CA MET A 362 26.35 4.19 -1.16
C MET A 362 25.38 5.13 -1.88
N GLN A 363 25.45 6.44 -1.63
CA GLN A 363 24.52 7.41 -2.22
C GLN A 363 24.73 7.65 -3.72
N PRO A 364 25.97 7.77 -4.25
CA PRO A 364 26.20 8.12 -5.64
C PRO A 364 25.43 7.22 -6.62
N GLN A 365 25.01 7.81 -7.74
CA GLN A 365 24.54 7.03 -8.88
C GLN A 365 25.65 6.11 -9.39
N GLU A 366 25.29 5.06 -10.13
CA GLU A 366 26.24 4.03 -10.56
C GLU A 366 27.43 4.62 -11.33
N ARG A 367 27.17 5.44 -12.35
CA ARG A 367 28.20 6.13 -13.12
C ARG A 367 29.22 6.85 -12.24
N LEU A 368 28.74 7.69 -11.32
CA LEU A 368 29.60 8.48 -10.44
C LEU A 368 30.39 7.60 -9.45
N PHE A 369 29.80 6.48 -9.01
CA PHE A 369 30.53 5.51 -8.19
C PHE A 369 31.68 4.87 -8.99
N LEU A 370 31.40 4.43 -10.21
CA LEU A 370 32.39 3.80 -11.09
C LEU A 370 33.53 4.76 -11.42
N GLU A 371 33.22 6.01 -11.78
CA GLU A 371 34.23 7.04 -12.03
C GLU A 371 35.14 7.24 -10.81
N ARG A 372 34.56 7.31 -9.60
CA ARG A 372 35.30 7.61 -8.35
C ARG A 372 36.14 6.45 -7.83
N PHE A 373 35.66 5.23 -7.94
CA PHE A 373 36.23 4.08 -7.24
C PHE A 373 36.68 2.94 -8.15
N VAL A 374 36.36 2.98 -9.43
CA VAL A 374 36.75 1.93 -10.37
C VAL A 374 37.66 2.50 -11.45
N THR A 375 37.14 3.40 -12.30
CA THR A 375 37.90 3.99 -13.41
C THR A 375 39.11 4.78 -12.91
N LYS A 376 38.95 5.57 -11.84
CA LYS A 376 40.05 6.35 -11.25
C LYS A 376 41.27 5.52 -10.87
N PHE A 377 41.06 4.28 -10.42
CA PHE A 377 42.11 3.41 -9.89
C PHE A 377 42.38 2.20 -10.80
N GLN A 378 41.91 2.25 -12.05
CA GLN A 378 41.97 1.12 -12.97
C GLN A 378 43.41 0.82 -13.42
N ILE A 379 44.30 1.82 -13.38
CA ILE A 379 45.71 1.63 -13.73
C ILE A 379 46.42 0.89 -12.59
N GLU A 380 46.18 1.30 -11.35
CA GLU A 380 46.77 0.73 -10.14
C GLU A 380 46.19 -0.64 -9.81
N VAL A 381 44.89 -0.86 -10.08
CA VAL A 381 44.18 -2.12 -9.82
C VAL A 381 43.27 -2.49 -11.02
N PRO A 382 43.83 -3.08 -12.09
CA PRO A 382 43.08 -3.42 -13.31
C PRO A 382 41.86 -4.32 -13.09
N GLN A 383 41.86 -5.13 -12.03
CA GLN A 383 40.80 -6.09 -11.71
C GLN A 383 39.57 -5.46 -11.05
N LEU A 384 39.58 -4.17 -10.67
CA LEU A 384 38.47 -3.54 -9.94
C LEU A 384 37.12 -3.65 -10.65
N TRP A 385 37.11 -3.59 -11.98
CA TRP A 385 35.88 -3.79 -12.75
C TRP A 385 35.32 -5.19 -12.56
N ASN A 386 36.18 -6.21 -12.56
CA ASN A 386 35.78 -7.59 -12.34
C ASN A 386 35.31 -7.83 -10.89
N VAL A 387 35.94 -7.18 -9.91
CA VAL A 387 35.49 -7.17 -8.51
C VAL A 387 34.10 -6.55 -8.39
N TYR A 388 33.86 -5.40 -9.03
CA TYR A 388 32.54 -4.76 -9.05
C TYR A 388 31.47 -5.67 -9.66
N GLN A 389 31.81 -6.39 -10.73
CA GLN A 389 30.92 -7.36 -11.36
C GLN A 389 30.77 -8.68 -10.57
N GLY A 390 31.52 -8.86 -9.49
CA GLY A 390 31.53 -10.09 -8.70
C GLY A 390 32.16 -11.29 -9.41
N LYS A 391 32.99 -11.04 -10.43
CA LYS A 391 33.69 -12.09 -11.21
C LYS A 391 34.98 -12.56 -10.54
N VAL A 392 35.56 -11.74 -9.68
CA VAL A 392 36.86 -11.96 -9.03
C VAL A 392 36.70 -11.67 -7.53
N GLY A 393 37.27 -12.52 -6.68
CA GLY A 393 37.26 -12.34 -5.24
C GLY A 393 38.20 -11.23 -4.79
N ILE A 394 38.10 -10.81 -3.53
CA ILE A 394 39.08 -9.85 -2.96
C ILE A 394 40.46 -10.50 -2.86
N GLU A 395 40.52 -11.81 -2.64
CA GLU A 395 41.78 -12.55 -2.41
C GLU A 395 42.59 -12.75 -3.69
N ASP A 396 41.96 -12.52 -4.84
CA ASP A 396 42.54 -12.66 -6.17
C ASP A 396 43.08 -11.32 -6.73
N VAL A 397 43.09 -10.25 -5.91
CA VAL A 397 43.45 -8.86 -6.30
C VAL A 397 44.42 -8.22 -5.32
#